data_AF-A0A9X2N5B1-F1
#
_entry.id   AF-A0A9X2N5B1-F1
#
_cell.length_a   1.000
_cell.length_b   1.000
_cell.length_c   1.000
_cell.angle_alpha   90.00
_cell.angle_beta   90.00
_cell.angle_gamma   90.00
#
_symmetry.space_group_name_H-M   'P 1'
#
loop_
_entity.id
_entity.type
_entity.pdbx_description
1 polymer ?
#
loop_
_entity_poly.entity_id
_entity_poly.type
_entity_poly.pdbx_seq_one_letter_code
_entity_poly.pdbx_strand_id
1 'polypeptide(L)'
;MLALVGVAVVSALAAIVDGVLFFTGGRDMAAGVAAETIASITGASADAVRADGGALFEAALDEVQSTLAVRGGVAVFFGVVLLFWGLLALRGAVWVRVLLTLAALTNAGVALRLATDIEGGTAAIRGVAWLTLATALLVVVLAWLPPVNRYAKARKGR
;
A
#
# COMPACT_ATOMS: atom_id res chain seq x y z
N MET A 1 -22.40 7.07 2.53
CA MET A 1 -22.03 5.85 3.25
C MET A 1 -21.60 4.75 2.29
N LEU A 2 -22.44 4.29 1.36
CA LEU A 2 -22.02 3.27 0.38
C LEU A 2 -20.78 3.68 -0.44
N ALA A 3 -20.71 4.93 -0.92
CA ALA A 3 -19.53 5.43 -1.64
C ALA A 3 -18.25 5.43 -0.77
N LEU A 4 -18.35 5.89 0.49
CA LEU A 4 -17.22 5.85 1.44
C LEU A 4 -16.73 4.42 1.67
N VAL A 5 -17.66 3.49 1.93
CA VAL A 5 -17.35 2.09 2.16
C VAL A 5 -16.73 1.47 0.91
N GLY A 6 -17.29 1.74 -0.26
CA GLY A 6 -16.75 1.26 -1.54
C GLY A 6 -15.32 1.73 -1.78
N VAL A 7 -15.04 3.02 -1.58
CA VAL A 7 -13.69 3.56 -1.72
C VAL A 7 -12.74 3.02 -0.66
N ALA A 8 -13.18 2.86 0.59
CA ALA A 8 -12.38 2.26 1.65
C ALA A 8 -12.02 0.80 1.36
N VAL A 9 -12.97 0.02 0.82
CA VAL A 9 -12.73 -1.37 0.39
C VAL A 9 -11.73 -1.40 -0.76
N VAL A 10 -11.91 -0.56 -1.80
CA VAL A 10 -10.96 -0.50 -2.92
C VAL A 10 -9.56 -0.11 -2.45
N SER A 11 -9.44 0.88 -1.58
CA SER A 11 -8.16 1.32 -1.02
C SER A 11 -7.49 0.22 -0.19
N ALA A 12 -8.26 -0.47 0.65
CA ALA A 12 -7.77 -1.58 1.45
C ALA A 12 -7.29 -2.75 0.58
N LEU A 13 -8.08 -3.14 -0.43
CA LEU A 13 -7.71 -4.20 -1.36
C LEU A 13 -6.46 -3.84 -2.17
N ALA A 14 -6.34 -2.59 -2.62
CA ALA A 14 -5.15 -2.12 -3.30
C ALA A 14 -3.90 -2.25 -2.41
N ALA A 15 -3.99 -1.82 -1.14
CA ALA A 15 -2.88 -1.97 -0.18
C ALA A 15 -2.51 -3.44 0.09
N ILE A 16 -3.51 -4.33 0.21
CA ILE A 16 -3.27 -5.76 0.41
C ILE A 16 -2.61 -6.37 -0.82
N VAL A 17 -3.10 -6.06 -2.02
CA VAL A 17 -2.50 -6.54 -3.28
C VAL A 17 -1.07 -6.05 -3.40
N ASP A 18 -0.80 -4.78 -3.11
CA ASP A 18 0.56 -4.22 -3.11
C ASP A 18 1.48 -5.02 -2.19
N GLY A 19 1.05 -5.26 -0.95
CA GLY A 19 1.82 -6.05 0.00
C GLY A 19 2.03 -7.51 -0.43
N VAL A 20 1.04 -8.14 -1.07
CA VAL A 20 1.17 -9.50 -1.63
C VAL A 20 2.15 -9.54 -2.80
N LEU A 21 2.22 -8.49 -3.62
CA LEU A 21 3.20 -8.40 -4.70
C LEU A 21 4.64 -8.35 -4.16
N PHE A 22 4.86 -7.71 -3.01
CA PHE A 22 6.17 -7.75 -2.33
C PHE A 22 6.53 -9.16 -1.85
N PHE A 23 5.58 -9.99 -1.43
CA PHE A 23 5.87 -11.37 -1.03
C PHE A 23 6.10 -12.31 -2.21
N THR A 24 5.33 -12.14 -3.28
CA THR A 24 5.35 -13.05 -4.44
C THR A 24 6.46 -12.70 -5.44
N GLY A 25 6.76 -11.42 -5.65
CA GLY A 25 7.84 -10.94 -6.52
C GLY A 25 9.11 -10.52 -5.77
N GLY A 26 9.10 -10.58 -4.44
CA GLY A 26 10.17 -10.01 -3.60
C GLY A 26 11.55 -10.58 -3.86
N ARG A 27 11.68 -11.88 -4.17
CA ARG A 27 12.98 -12.50 -4.40
C ARG A 27 13.64 -12.04 -5.70
N ASP A 28 12.89 -11.97 -6.80
CA ASP A 28 13.41 -11.52 -8.09
C ASP A 28 13.76 -10.02 -8.05
N MET A 29 12.93 -9.24 -7.34
CA MET A 29 13.19 -7.82 -7.06
C MET A 29 14.44 -7.64 -6.19
N ALA A 30 14.54 -8.41 -5.10
CA ALA A 30 15.70 -8.39 -4.21
C ALA A 30 16.98 -8.77 -4.96
N ALA A 31 16.93 -9.80 -5.81
CA ALA A 31 18.03 -10.21 -6.66
C ALA A 31 18.46 -9.12 -7.66
N GLY A 32 17.54 -8.27 -8.14
CA GLY A 32 17.87 -7.13 -9.00
C GLY A 32 18.56 -6.01 -8.24
N VAL A 33 17.98 -5.63 -7.12
CA VAL A 33 18.48 -4.54 -6.29
C VAL A 33 19.84 -4.91 -5.67
N ALA A 34 19.99 -6.14 -5.18
CA ALA A 34 21.27 -6.65 -4.66
C ALA A 34 22.35 -6.65 -5.75
N ALA A 35 22.01 -7.09 -6.96
CA ALA A 35 22.94 -7.09 -8.09
C ALA A 35 23.36 -5.68 -8.50
N GLU A 36 22.41 -4.75 -8.61
CA GLU A 36 22.69 -3.33 -8.93
C GLU A 36 23.53 -2.66 -7.84
N THR A 37 23.26 -2.95 -6.56
CA THR A 37 24.00 -2.40 -5.43
C THR A 37 25.46 -2.86 -5.47
N ILE A 38 25.70 -4.15 -5.65
CA ILE A 38 27.07 -4.69 -5.73
C ILE A 38 27.76 -4.22 -7.02
N ALA A 39 27.05 -4.17 -8.14
CA ALA A 39 27.57 -3.64 -9.40
C ALA A 39 28.06 -2.19 -9.26
N SER A 40 27.30 -1.35 -8.52
CA SER A 40 27.68 0.05 -8.28
C SER A 40 28.96 0.21 -7.47
N ILE A 41 29.28 -0.76 -6.60
CA ILE A 41 30.47 -0.75 -5.73
C ILE A 41 31.68 -1.39 -6.43
N THR A 42 31.46 -2.49 -7.14
CA THR A 42 32.51 -3.30 -7.77
C THR A 42 32.87 -2.85 -9.18
N GLY A 43 32.01 -2.07 -9.83
CA GLY A 43 32.13 -1.70 -11.24
C GLY A 43 31.81 -2.84 -12.22
N ALA A 44 31.40 -4.01 -11.72
CA ALA A 44 30.93 -5.11 -12.55
C ALA A 44 29.51 -4.84 -13.07
N SER A 45 29.06 -5.59 -14.09
CA SER A 45 27.65 -5.54 -14.51
C SER A 45 26.78 -6.33 -13.53
N ALA A 46 25.52 -5.90 -13.36
CA ALA A 46 24.56 -6.59 -12.51
C ALA A 46 24.33 -8.07 -12.94
N ASP A 47 24.39 -8.36 -14.25
CA ASP A 47 24.29 -9.73 -14.75
C ASP A 47 25.49 -10.59 -14.37
N ALA A 48 26.71 -10.02 -14.37
CA ALA A 48 27.90 -10.73 -13.92
C ALA A 48 27.85 -11.02 -12.41
N VAL A 49 27.36 -10.06 -11.61
CA VAL A 49 27.16 -10.26 -10.16
C VAL A 49 26.13 -11.36 -9.88
N ARG A 50 25.01 -11.39 -10.60
CA ARG A 50 24.01 -12.46 -10.48
C ARG A 50 24.56 -13.82 -10.88
N ALA A 51 25.36 -13.87 -11.94
CA ALA A 51 25.95 -15.10 -12.43
C ALA A 51 27.01 -15.67 -11.48
N ASP A 52 27.74 -14.80 -10.78
CA ASP A 52 28.72 -15.19 -9.78
C ASP A 52 28.06 -15.86 -8.56
N GLY A 53 26.89 -15.36 -8.14
CA GLY A 53 26.08 -15.98 -7.08
C GLY A 53 26.83 -16.13 -5.74
N GLY A 54 27.86 -15.30 -5.52
CA GLY A 54 28.75 -15.41 -4.36
C GLY A 54 28.08 -15.06 -3.02
N ALA A 55 28.77 -15.36 -1.91
CA ALA A 55 28.26 -15.10 -0.56
C ALA A 55 27.87 -13.64 -0.30
N LEU A 56 28.53 -12.69 -0.95
CA LEU A 56 28.18 -11.26 -0.88
C LEU A 56 26.81 -10.98 -1.53
N PHE A 57 26.51 -11.63 -2.66
CA PHE A 57 25.24 -11.49 -3.35
C PHE A 57 24.09 -12.09 -2.54
N GLU A 58 24.26 -13.29 -1.98
CA GLU A 58 23.24 -13.92 -1.12
C GLU A 58 22.99 -13.08 0.15
N ALA A 59 24.02 -12.55 0.80
CA ALA A 59 23.85 -11.68 1.96
C ALA A 59 23.08 -10.38 1.62
N ALA A 60 23.40 -9.75 0.48
CA ALA A 60 22.67 -8.57 0.00
C ALA A 60 21.22 -8.91 -0.41
N LEU A 61 21.00 -10.07 -1.03
CA LEU A 61 19.69 -10.56 -1.40
C LEU A 61 18.81 -10.80 -0.18
N ASP A 62 19.33 -11.46 0.86
CA ASP A 62 18.61 -11.73 2.11
C ASP A 62 18.21 -10.42 2.82
N GLU A 63 19.11 -9.45 2.87
CA GLU A 63 18.83 -8.13 3.48
C GLU A 63 17.71 -7.39 2.73
N VAL A 64 17.78 -7.33 1.40
CA VAL A 64 16.74 -6.69 0.60
C VAL A 64 15.43 -7.46 0.70
N GLN A 65 15.46 -8.79 0.65
CA GLN A 65 14.27 -9.62 0.78
C GLN A 65 13.58 -9.43 2.13
N SER A 66 14.36 -9.38 3.23
CA SER A 66 13.85 -9.08 4.58
C SER A 66 13.17 -7.72 4.62
N THR A 67 13.81 -6.70 4.04
CA THR A 67 13.26 -5.34 3.95
C THR A 67 11.95 -5.30 3.15
N LEU A 68 11.88 -5.97 2.00
CA LEU A 68 10.67 -6.06 1.18
C LEU A 68 9.55 -6.82 1.90
N ALA A 69 9.88 -7.88 2.63
CA ALA A 69 8.91 -8.66 3.41
C ALA A 69 8.28 -7.82 4.53
N VAL A 70 9.08 -7.02 5.26
CA VAL A 70 8.57 -6.10 6.29
C VAL A 70 7.63 -5.07 5.66
N ARG A 71 8.01 -4.47 4.53
CA ARG A 71 7.19 -3.49 3.80
C ARG A 71 5.87 -4.10 3.33
N GLY A 72 5.92 -5.29 2.75
CA GLY A 72 4.73 -6.04 2.33
C GLY A 72 3.80 -6.33 3.52
N GLY A 73 4.36 -6.77 4.64
CA GLY A 73 3.61 -7.02 5.87
C GLY A 73 2.93 -5.76 6.43
N VAL A 74 3.63 -4.62 6.42
CA VAL A 74 3.09 -3.33 6.86
C VAL A 74 1.93 -2.89 5.95
N ALA A 75 2.08 -2.98 4.63
CA ALA A 75 1.02 -2.66 3.67
C ALA A 75 -0.23 -3.53 3.86
N VAL A 76 -0.06 -4.85 4.02
CA VAL A 76 -1.17 -5.77 4.30
C VAL A 76 -1.86 -5.42 5.61
N PHE A 77 -1.09 -5.20 6.69
CA PHE A 77 -1.64 -4.88 8.00
C PHE A 77 -2.52 -3.62 7.96
N PHE A 78 -2.01 -2.52 7.39
CA PHE A 78 -2.77 -1.28 7.29
C PHE A 78 -3.94 -1.37 6.31
N GLY A 79 -3.82 -2.17 5.25
CA GLY A 79 -4.95 -2.51 4.38
C GLY A 79 -6.08 -3.21 5.15
N VAL A 80 -5.77 -4.20 5.99
CA VAL A 80 -6.77 -4.89 6.83
C VAL A 80 -7.40 -3.95 7.85
N VAL A 81 -6.60 -3.11 8.52
CA VAL A 81 -7.12 -2.11 9.47
C VAL A 81 -8.06 -1.13 8.78
N LEU A 82 -7.69 -0.64 7.58
CA LEU A 82 -8.54 0.25 6.78
C LEU A 82 -9.84 -0.45 6.37
N LEU A 83 -9.78 -1.72 5.96
CA LEU A 83 -10.95 -2.52 5.62
C LEU A 83 -11.90 -2.66 6.80
N PHE A 84 -11.37 -3.01 7.98
CA PHE A 84 -12.15 -3.19 9.20
C PHE A 84 -12.93 -1.92 9.57
N TRP A 85 -12.27 -0.77 9.60
CA TRP A 85 -12.91 0.51 9.88
C TRP A 85 -13.85 0.97 8.76
N GLY A 86 -13.49 0.69 7.50
CA GLY A 86 -14.30 0.97 6.33
C GLY A 86 -15.65 0.25 6.38
N LEU A 87 -15.66 -1.02 6.78
CA LEU A 87 -16.88 -1.80 6.97
C LEU A 87 -17.71 -1.29 8.17
N LEU A 88 -17.07 -0.93 9.28
CA LEU A 88 -17.77 -0.36 10.44
C LEU A 88 -18.42 1.00 10.15
N ALA A 89 -17.94 1.75 9.14
CA ALA A 89 -18.50 3.03 8.74
C ALA A 89 -19.97 2.93 8.28
N LEU A 90 -20.44 1.72 7.95
CA LEU A 90 -21.86 1.44 7.68
C LEU A 90 -22.78 1.81 8.86
N ARG A 91 -22.28 1.75 10.10
CA ARG A 91 -23.05 2.12 11.31
C ARG A 91 -23.18 3.64 11.47
N GLY A 92 -22.41 4.43 10.73
CA GLY A 92 -22.51 5.88 10.67
C GLY A 92 -22.10 6.65 11.94
N ALA A 93 -21.54 5.97 12.94
CA ALA A 93 -21.09 6.59 14.18
C ALA A 93 -19.90 7.53 13.94
N VAL A 94 -19.86 8.66 14.65
CA VAL A 94 -18.82 9.70 14.49
C VAL A 94 -17.43 9.15 14.83
N TRP A 95 -17.32 8.37 15.91
CA TRP A 95 -16.04 7.77 16.33
C TRP A 95 -15.42 6.87 15.25
N VAL A 96 -16.25 6.15 14.48
CA VAL A 96 -15.77 5.32 13.36
C VAL A 96 -15.17 6.18 12.25
N ARG A 97 -15.74 7.36 11.97
CA ARG A 97 -15.19 8.28 10.96
C ARG A 97 -13.81 8.80 11.35
N VAL A 98 -13.61 9.07 12.64
CA VAL A 98 -12.29 9.49 13.18
C VAL A 98 -11.28 8.36 13.00
N LEU A 99 -11.60 7.14 13.43
CA LEU A 99 -10.69 5.99 13.30
C LEU A 99 -10.42 5.62 11.83
N LEU A 100 -11.43 5.71 10.97
CA LEU A 100 -11.27 5.50 9.53
C LEU A 100 -10.36 6.55 8.90
N THR A 101 -10.45 7.81 9.33
CA THR A 101 -9.57 8.89 8.87
C THR A 101 -8.12 8.61 9.28
N LEU A 102 -7.89 8.21 10.54
CA LEU A 102 -6.55 7.86 11.01
C LEU A 102 -5.98 6.67 10.23
N ALA A 103 -6.76 5.60 10.06
CA ALA A 103 -6.34 4.42 9.28
C ALA A 103 -6.03 4.79 7.82
N ALA A 104 -6.85 5.63 7.19
CA ALA A 104 -6.63 6.09 5.83
C ALA A 104 -5.37 6.95 5.71
N LEU A 105 -5.10 7.84 6.66
CA LEU A 105 -3.88 8.65 6.69
C LEU A 105 -2.62 7.80 6.88
N THR A 106 -2.67 6.80 7.77
CA THR A 106 -1.54 5.89 7.95
C THR A 106 -1.30 5.06 6.69
N ASN A 107 -2.37 4.53 6.08
CA ASN A 107 -2.27 3.79 4.82
C ASN A 107 -1.73 4.67 3.67
N ALA A 108 -2.17 5.93 3.58
CA ALA A 108 -1.64 6.91 2.64
C ALA A 108 -0.14 7.17 2.86
N GLY A 109 0.31 7.28 4.12
CA GLY A 109 1.73 7.44 4.44
C GLY A 109 2.58 6.25 4.00
N VAL A 110 2.10 5.02 4.26
CA VAL A 110 2.76 3.79 3.79
C VAL A 110 2.81 3.76 2.26
N ALA A 111 1.66 3.98 1.61
CA ALA A 111 1.57 3.99 0.15
C ALA A 111 2.47 5.06 -0.49
N LEU A 112 2.57 6.26 0.10
CA LEU A 112 3.48 7.30 -0.38
C LEU A 112 4.94 6.88 -0.25
N ARG A 113 5.32 6.23 0.86
CA ARG A 113 6.69 5.75 1.04
C ARG A 113 7.04 4.67 0.02
N LEU A 114 6.11 3.76 -0.28
CA LEU A 114 6.29 2.72 -1.29
C LEU A 114 6.32 3.31 -2.72
N ALA A 115 5.47 4.29 -3.01
CA ALA A 115 5.38 4.93 -4.32
C ALA A 115 6.63 5.75 -4.69
N THR A 116 7.26 6.37 -3.69
CA THR A 116 8.45 7.20 -3.88
C THR A 116 9.75 6.42 -3.78
N ASP A 117 9.71 5.13 -3.45
CA ASP A 117 10.92 4.35 -3.28
C ASP A 117 11.57 3.98 -4.62
N ILE A 118 12.85 4.33 -4.72
CA ILE A 118 13.64 4.19 -5.96
C ILE A 118 14.16 2.75 -6.09
N GLU A 119 14.37 2.06 -4.96
CA GLU A 119 15.15 0.82 -4.82
C GLU A 119 14.38 -0.50 -5.07
N GLY A 120 13.36 -0.58 -5.94
CA GLY A 120 12.91 -1.94 -6.36
C GLY A 120 11.45 -2.18 -6.72
N GLY A 121 10.60 -1.16 -6.77
CA GLY A 121 9.23 -1.36 -7.25
C GLY A 121 9.15 -1.43 -8.78
N THR A 122 8.57 -2.50 -9.34
CA THR A 122 8.13 -2.48 -10.74
C THR A 122 7.14 -1.34 -10.97
N ALA A 123 6.97 -0.90 -12.23
CA ALA A 123 5.97 0.10 -12.59
C ALA A 123 4.56 -0.29 -12.09
N ALA A 124 4.27 -1.60 -12.02
CA ALA A 124 3.02 -2.12 -11.46
C ALA A 124 2.89 -1.83 -9.95
N ILE A 125 3.90 -2.17 -9.13
CA ILE A 125 3.90 -1.88 -7.68
C ILE A 125 3.75 -0.38 -7.43
N ARG A 126 4.51 0.46 -8.14
CA ARG A 126 4.37 1.92 -8.03
C ARG A 126 2.96 2.40 -8.40
N GLY A 127 2.38 1.84 -9.46
CA GLY A 127 1.01 2.16 -9.87
C GLY A 127 -0.02 1.81 -8.80
N VAL A 128 0.09 0.63 -8.18
CA VAL A 128 -0.81 0.21 -7.09
C VAL A 128 -0.61 1.07 -5.84
N ALA A 129 0.63 1.44 -5.51
CA ALA A 129 0.91 2.35 -4.40
C ALA A 129 0.30 3.75 -4.62
N TRP A 130 0.42 4.33 -5.83
CA TRP A 130 -0.24 5.61 -6.16
C TRP A 130 -1.76 5.52 -6.12
N LEU A 131 -2.33 4.42 -6.61
CA LEU A 131 -3.77 4.17 -6.51
C LEU A 131 -4.23 4.06 -5.05
N THR A 132 -3.47 3.36 -4.22
CA THR A 132 -3.73 3.22 -2.78
C THR A 132 -3.70 4.58 -2.09
N LEU A 133 -2.72 5.42 -2.40
CA LEU A 133 -2.62 6.79 -1.91
C LEU A 133 -3.83 7.63 -2.32
N ALA A 134 -4.16 7.66 -3.61
CA ALA A 134 -5.28 8.45 -4.12
C ALA A 134 -6.61 8.02 -3.48
N THR A 135 -6.86 6.72 -3.40
CA THR A 135 -8.09 6.18 -2.81
C THR A 135 -8.14 6.41 -1.30
N ALA A 136 -7.02 6.31 -0.57
CA ALA A 136 -6.97 6.62 0.86
C ALA A 136 -7.30 8.10 1.14
N LEU A 137 -6.80 9.03 0.32
CA LEU A 137 -7.16 10.44 0.42
C LEU A 137 -8.66 10.67 0.13
N LEU A 138 -9.22 9.96 -0.84
CA LEU A 138 -10.67 9.99 -1.09
C LEU A 138 -11.47 9.47 0.11
N VAL A 139 -11.00 8.44 0.82
CA VAL A 139 -11.65 7.96 2.06
C VAL A 139 -11.72 9.10 3.09
N VAL A 140 -10.62 9.84 3.29
CA VAL A 140 -10.58 10.98 4.23
C VAL A 140 -11.63 12.02 3.85
N VAL A 141 -11.68 12.43 2.57
CA VAL A 141 -12.66 13.42 2.10
C VAL A 141 -14.10 12.91 2.29
N LEU A 142 -14.38 11.67 1.88
CA LEU A 142 -15.72 11.07 1.96
C LEU A 142 -16.19 10.78 3.40
N ALA A 143 -15.27 10.59 4.35
CA ALA A 143 -15.61 10.35 5.75
C ALA A 143 -16.29 11.57 6.39
N TRP A 144 -15.96 12.78 5.92
CA TRP A 144 -16.45 14.04 6.46
C TRP A 144 -17.53 14.70 5.61
N LEU A 145 -17.74 14.25 4.37
CA LEU A 145 -18.87 14.71 3.57
C LEU A 145 -20.22 14.33 4.24
N PRO A 146 -21.19 15.26 4.29
CA PRO A 146 -22.53 14.94 4.75
C PRO A 146 -23.14 13.85 3.85
N PRO A 147 -23.95 12.92 4.40
CA PRO A 147 -24.60 11.91 3.58
C PRO A 147 -25.42 12.59 2.48
N VAL A 148 -25.17 12.22 1.21
CA VAL A 148 -25.87 12.77 0.02
C VAL A 148 -27.41 12.67 0.12
N ASN A 149 -27.92 11.83 1.03
CA ASN A 149 -29.35 11.66 1.32
C ASN A 149 -29.81 12.18 2.70
N ARG A 150 -29.07 13.09 3.36
CA ARG A 150 -29.45 13.62 4.69
C ARG A 150 -30.85 14.27 4.68
N TYR A 151 -31.30 14.78 3.53
CA TYR A 151 -32.62 15.39 3.35
C TYR A 151 -33.64 14.51 2.60
N ALA A 152 -33.31 13.25 2.27
CA ALA A 152 -34.22 12.39 1.51
C ALA A 152 -35.52 12.08 2.27
N LYS A 153 -35.45 12.01 3.61
CA LYS A 153 -36.64 11.87 4.46
C LYS A 153 -37.48 13.15 4.48
N ALA A 154 -36.86 14.33 4.47
CA ALA A 154 -37.57 15.61 4.39
C ALA A 154 -38.29 15.82 3.04
N ARG A 155 -37.81 15.16 1.97
CA ARG A 155 -38.44 15.17 0.64
C ARG A 155 -39.66 14.26 0.50
N LYS A 156 -39.85 13.26 1.37
CA LYS A 156 -40.99 12.32 1.32
C LYS A 156 -42.20 12.80 2.13
N GLY A 157 -42.08 13.91 2.87
CA GLY A 157 -43.15 14.50 3.69
C GLY A 157 -43.82 15.74 3.10
N ARG A 158 -43.52 16.07 1.84
CA ARG A 158 -44.27 17.03 1.01
C ARG A 158 -44.99 16.25 -0.08
#